data_AF-A0A3M7GBA9-F1
#
_entry.id   AF-A0A3M7GBA9-F1
#
_cell.length_a   1.000
_cell.length_b   1.000
_cell.length_c   1.000
_cell.angle_alpha   90.00
_cell.angle_beta   90.00
_cell.angle_gamma   90.00
#
_symmetry.space_group_name_H-M   'P 1'
#
loop_
_entity.id
_entity.type
_entity.pdbx_description
1 polymer ?
#
loop_
_entity_poly.entity_id
_entity_poly.type
_entity_poly.pdbx_seq_one_letter_code
_entity_poly.pdbx_strand_id
1 'polypeptide(L)'
;MKTEIPSPSFPDPCKGEKDADGRVVSLSLDEKDSSGNHVSIGHGESQDIAADLFKEMLQYSEDELESRAKAVRWKLDLIIVPLVAVTHGLQFLNKTSLNFASAYDLREDLGLSGHRFAWSAAIFNFGFLFWSLPTNLIIQRVPIGRYTGLHILLWSLLICLHAVARNYAGMLALRFFLGMAEAGIAPSCMNIISMWFTRSETPLRMCISLAFNGLAYIVASLVSYGLGHVTEAAVTPWQLIFLTYGGLNFVWGVVFLLLVPDQPANARFLSHEEKLVAVWRTSKNLVGIKNPHFNRKQAVEAFCDVKVWLTTILGLAPGIILGGVTNFMTSLIKVRMLLNRTKWWTLILT
;
A
#
# COMPACT_ATOMS: atom_id res chain seq x y z
N MET A 1 -36.73 -26.94 -31.49
CA MET A 1 -36.47 -28.15 -30.68
C MET A 1 -35.22 -27.87 -29.84
N LYS A 2 -35.38 -27.25 -28.67
CA LYS A 2 -34.31 -27.01 -27.70
C LYS A 2 -34.74 -27.72 -26.42
N THR A 3 -34.00 -28.75 -26.06
CA THR A 3 -34.15 -29.51 -24.82
C THR A 3 -33.55 -28.72 -23.67
N GLU A 4 -34.39 -28.30 -22.72
CA GLU A 4 -33.95 -27.72 -21.45
C GLU A 4 -33.51 -28.84 -20.50
N ILE A 5 -32.32 -28.69 -19.92
CA ILE A 5 -31.80 -29.52 -18.83
C ILE A 5 -32.07 -28.75 -17.53
N PRO A 6 -32.71 -29.33 -16.50
CA PRO A 6 -33.02 -28.61 -15.27
C PRO A 6 -31.75 -28.45 -14.41
N SER A 7 -31.50 -27.22 -13.93
CA SER A 7 -30.46 -26.91 -12.96
C SER A 7 -30.89 -27.32 -11.53
N PRO A 8 -29.96 -27.73 -10.65
CA PRO A 8 -30.28 -28.09 -9.27
C PRO A 8 -30.60 -26.83 -8.44
N SER A 9 -31.67 -26.91 -7.67
CA SER A 9 -32.13 -25.87 -6.75
C SER A 9 -31.21 -25.77 -5.52
N PHE A 10 -30.53 -24.63 -5.38
CA PHE A 10 -29.92 -24.23 -4.11
C PHE A 10 -30.93 -23.40 -3.31
N PRO A 11 -31.01 -23.56 -1.97
CA PRO A 11 -31.93 -22.79 -1.14
C PRO A 11 -31.52 -21.31 -1.07
N ASP A 12 -32.49 -20.42 -1.31
CA ASP A 12 -32.36 -18.96 -1.21
C ASP A 12 -31.96 -18.51 0.21
N PRO A 13 -30.92 -17.69 0.39
CA PRO A 13 -30.54 -17.15 1.71
C PRO A 13 -31.41 -15.96 2.16
N CYS A 14 -32.46 -15.61 1.42
CA CYS A 14 -33.37 -14.51 1.72
C CYS A 14 -34.69 -14.95 2.40
N LYS A 15 -34.64 -15.94 3.32
CA LYS A 15 -35.72 -16.14 4.29
C LYS A 15 -35.21 -15.74 5.66
N GLY A 16 -35.64 -14.56 6.10
CA GLY A 16 -35.36 -14.06 7.44
C GLY A 16 -35.80 -15.06 8.52
N GLU A 17 -34.99 -15.14 9.57
CA GLU A 17 -35.28 -15.92 10.77
C GLU A 17 -36.59 -15.43 11.39
N LYS A 18 -37.54 -16.35 11.60
CA LYS A 18 -38.79 -16.07 12.30
C LYS A 18 -38.64 -16.55 13.74
N ASP A 19 -38.95 -15.69 14.70
CA ASP A 19 -39.07 -16.08 16.11
C ASP A 19 -40.27 -17.04 16.31
N ALA A 20 -40.32 -17.72 17.45
CA ALA A 20 -41.24 -18.82 17.77
C ALA A 20 -42.76 -18.48 17.68
N ASP A 21 -43.13 -17.21 17.46
CA ASP A 21 -44.51 -16.73 17.25
C ASP A 21 -44.79 -16.18 15.83
N GLY A 22 -43.90 -16.40 14.86
CA GLY A 22 -44.22 -16.29 13.43
C GLY A 22 -44.36 -14.88 12.84
N ARG A 23 -43.90 -13.82 13.51
CA ARG A 23 -43.90 -12.44 12.96
C ARG A 23 -42.58 -12.07 12.26
N VAL A 24 -42.69 -11.24 11.23
CA VAL A 24 -41.55 -10.73 10.44
C VAL A 24 -40.91 -9.56 11.19
N VAL A 25 -39.60 -9.63 11.46
CA VAL A 25 -38.85 -8.54 12.10
C VAL A 25 -38.68 -7.39 11.10
N SER A 26 -39.57 -6.41 11.13
CA SER A 26 -39.37 -5.11 10.50
C SER A 26 -38.59 -4.21 11.46
N LEU A 27 -37.42 -3.72 11.03
CA LEU A 27 -36.67 -2.68 11.73
C LEU A 27 -37.48 -1.37 11.71
N SER A 28 -38.23 -1.11 12.78
CA SER A 28 -38.76 0.21 13.12
C SER A 28 -37.79 0.90 14.07
N LEU A 29 -37.34 2.10 13.67
CA LEU A 29 -36.68 3.07 14.55
C LEU A 29 -37.72 3.65 15.52
N ASP A 30 -37.19 4.14 16.65
CA ASP A 30 -37.83 4.84 17.78
C ASP A 30 -38.39 3.96 18.92
N GLU A 31 -37.68 3.95 20.06
CA GLU A 31 -38.19 4.59 21.27
C GLU A 31 -37.04 4.91 22.25
N LYS A 32 -37.11 6.09 22.88
CA LYS A 32 -36.21 6.57 23.93
C LYS A 32 -36.26 5.61 25.11
N ASP A 33 -35.10 5.25 25.65
CA ASP A 33 -35.04 4.71 27.01
C ASP A 33 -34.12 5.54 27.91
N SER A 34 -34.69 5.90 29.04
CA SER A 34 -34.18 6.80 30.05
C SER A 34 -33.36 6.02 31.08
N SER A 35 -32.05 6.10 31.01
CA SER A 35 -31.20 5.79 32.15
C SER A 35 -29.85 6.47 32.00
N GLY A 36 -29.63 7.50 32.81
CA GLY A 36 -28.38 8.24 32.88
C GLY A 36 -27.25 7.36 33.41
N ASN A 37 -26.30 7.05 32.53
CA ASN A 37 -24.90 6.85 32.91
C ASN A 37 -24.04 7.17 31.69
N HIS A 38 -23.48 8.38 31.69
CA HIS A 38 -22.47 8.80 30.72
C HIS A 38 -21.19 7.98 30.96
N VAL A 39 -20.99 6.92 30.17
CA VAL A 39 -19.65 6.38 29.93
C VAL A 39 -19.09 7.11 28.72
N SER A 40 -18.34 8.17 28.97
CA SER A 40 -17.59 8.91 27.96
C SER A 40 -16.38 8.08 27.51
N ILE A 41 -16.59 7.19 26.54
CA ILE A 41 -15.48 6.68 25.73
C ILE A 41 -15.18 7.76 24.69
N GLY A 42 -14.04 8.43 24.81
CA GLY A 42 -13.60 9.47 23.89
C GLY A 42 -13.52 8.98 22.44
N HIS A 43 -14.57 9.24 21.67
CA HIS A 43 -14.66 9.13 20.21
C HIS A 43 -14.93 10.51 19.58
N GLY A 44 -14.54 11.58 20.29
CA GLY A 44 -15.03 12.94 20.07
C GLY A 44 -14.47 13.67 18.85
N GLU A 45 -15.32 14.49 18.27
CA GLU A 45 -15.15 15.48 17.19
C GLU A 45 -15.09 14.93 15.76
N SER A 46 -14.20 14.00 15.43
CA SER A 46 -13.93 13.73 14.01
C SER A 46 -15.03 12.92 13.27
N GLN A 47 -15.73 12.04 13.98
CA GLN A 47 -16.90 11.31 13.45
C GLN A 47 -18.12 12.23 13.33
N ASP A 48 -18.30 13.12 14.29
CA ASP A 48 -19.41 14.09 14.31
C ASP A 48 -19.30 15.08 13.13
N ILE A 49 -18.09 15.59 12.86
CA ILE A 49 -17.83 16.50 11.73
C ILE A 49 -18.18 15.82 10.38
N ALA A 50 -17.81 14.55 10.18
CA ALA A 50 -18.13 13.86 8.93
C ALA A 50 -19.65 13.61 8.77
N ALA A 51 -20.36 13.33 9.87
CA ALA A 51 -21.81 13.18 9.88
C ALA A 51 -22.52 14.51 9.63
N ASP A 52 -21.99 15.62 10.14
CA ASP A 52 -22.57 16.94 9.95
C ASP A 52 -22.33 17.48 8.53
N LEU A 53 -21.14 17.25 7.94
CA LEU A 53 -20.89 17.49 6.52
C LEU A 53 -21.82 16.65 5.62
N PHE A 54 -22.14 15.42 6.04
CA PHE A 54 -23.08 14.57 5.30
C PHE A 54 -24.51 15.12 5.35
N LYS A 55 -24.96 15.62 6.51
CA LYS A 55 -26.28 16.28 6.65
C LYS A 55 -26.36 17.58 5.86
N GLU A 56 -25.28 18.37 5.83
CA GLU A 56 -25.19 19.61 5.06
C GLU A 56 -25.21 19.33 3.55
N MET A 57 -24.55 18.25 3.10
CA MET A 57 -24.59 17.80 1.71
C MET A 57 -26.00 17.45 1.22
N LEU A 58 -26.87 16.92 2.09
CA LEU A 58 -28.27 16.62 1.74
C LEU A 58 -29.12 17.87 1.45
N GLN A 59 -28.63 19.07 1.79
CA GLN A 59 -29.34 20.33 1.55
C GLN A 59 -29.08 20.90 0.14
N TYR A 60 -28.08 20.38 -0.58
CA TYR A 60 -27.74 20.82 -1.93
C TYR A 60 -28.42 19.95 -3.00
N SER A 61 -28.76 20.56 -4.13
CA SER A 61 -29.29 19.82 -5.29
C SER A 61 -28.20 18.96 -5.96
N GLU A 62 -28.56 17.77 -6.45
CA GLU A 62 -27.58 16.86 -7.09
C GLU A 62 -26.93 17.48 -8.33
N ASP A 63 -27.68 18.28 -9.09
CA ASP A 63 -27.21 18.93 -10.33
C ASP A 63 -26.10 19.97 -10.04
N GLU A 64 -26.21 20.72 -8.95
CA GLU A 64 -25.19 21.67 -8.52
C GLU A 64 -23.89 20.98 -8.10
N LEU A 65 -24.00 19.85 -7.38
CA LEU A 65 -22.86 19.06 -6.94
C LEU A 65 -22.15 18.38 -8.11
N GLU A 66 -22.89 17.91 -9.11
CA GLU A 66 -22.32 17.27 -10.30
C GLU A 66 -21.54 18.26 -11.17
N SER A 67 -22.03 19.50 -11.33
CA SER A 67 -21.32 20.55 -12.08
C SER A 67 -19.92 20.85 -11.51
N ARG A 68 -19.78 20.78 -10.18
CA ARG A 68 -18.52 21.06 -9.46
C ARG A 68 -17.65 19.81 -9.29
N ALA A 69 -18.21 18.61 -9.41
CA ALA A 69 -17.52 17.34 -9.23
C ALA A 69 -16.30 17.18 -10.13
N LYS A 70 -16.32 17.70 -11.37
CA LYS A 70 -15.17 17.61 -12.30
C LYS A 70 -13.98 18.47 -11.86
N ALA A 71 -14.22 19.69 -11.38
CA ALA A 71 -13.16 20.57 -10.89
C ALA A 71 -12.51 20.00 -9.61
N VAL A 72 -13.33 19.53 -8.67
CA VAL A 72 -12.86 18.89 -7.44
C VAL A 72 -12.07 17.61 -7.74
N ARG A 73 -12.54 16.79 -8.70
CA ARG A 73 -11.78 15.62 -9.19
C ARG A 73 -10.38 15.99 -9.64
N TRP A 74 -10.27 16.98 -10.52
CA TRP A 74 -8.99 17.36 -11.08
C TRP A 74 -8.02 17.86 -10.01
N LYS A 75 -8.54 18.63 -9.04
CA LYS A 75 -7.75 19.08 -7.88
C LYS A 75 -7.28 17.92 -7.00
N LEU A 76 -8.14 16.94 -6.74
CA LEU A 76 -7.79 15.72 -6.02
C LEU A 76 -6.75 14.89 -6.79
N ASP A 77 -6.92 14.77 -8.10
CA ASP A 77 -5.98 14.07 -8.98
C ASP A 77 -4.60 14.73 -8.95
N LEU A 78 -4.52 16.06 -8.95
CA LEU A 78 -3.25 16.80 -8.89
C LEU A 78 -2.54 16.74 -7.53
N ILE A 79 -3.23 16.42 -6.44
CA ILE A 79 -2.67 16.42 -5.08
C ILE A 79 -2.42 14.99 -4.60
N ILE A 80 -3.45 14.14 -4.62
CA ILE A 80 -3.41 12.80 -4.02
C ILE A 80 -2.64 11.82 -4.90
N VAL A 81 -2.84 11.85 -6.22
CA VAL A 81 -2.23 10.87 -7.14
C VAL A 81 -0.70 11.03 -7.17
N PRO A 82 -0.11 12.24 -7.32
CA PRO A 82 1.34 12.42 -7.24
C PRO A 82 1.91 12.01 -5.89
N LEU A 83 1.18 12.30 -4.80
CA LEU A 83 1.63 11.96 -3.46
C LEU A 83 1.72 10.44 -3.26
N VAL A 84 0.72 9.70 -3.73
CA VAL A 84 0.74 8.24 -3.71
C VAL A 84 1.75 7.67 -4.73
N ALA A 85 1.90 8.30 -5.89
CA ALA A 85 2.85 7.89 -6.92
C ALA A 85 4.31 8.01 -6.47
N VAL A 86 4.69 9.15 -5.88
CA VAL A 86 6.03 9.35 -5.31
C VAL A 86 6.29 8.37 -4.17
N THR A 87 5.29 8.10 -3.32
CA THR A 87 5.41 7.12 -2.23
C THR A 87 5.68 5.71 -2.76
N HIS A 88 4.97 5.27 -3.81
CA HIS A 88 5.26 3.98 -4.46
C HIS A 88 6.64 3.97 -5.16
N GLY A 89 7.02 5.08 -5.79
CA GLY A 89 8.32 5.21 -6.44
C GLY A 89 9.48 5.09 -5.45
N LEU A 90 9.36 5.76 -4.31
CA LEU A 90 10.29 5.66 -3.19
C LEU A 90 10.31 4.26 -2.58
N GLN A 91 9.15 3.63 -2.42
CA GLN A 91 9.06 2.23 -1.98
C GLN A 91 9.87 1.30 -2.91
N PHE A 92 9.70 1.43 -4.23
CA PHE A 92 10.42 0.62 -5.21
C PHE A 92 11.92 0.88 -5.21
N LEU A 93 12.32 2.15 -5.04
CA LEU A 93 13.71 2.56 -4.88
C LEU A 93 14.35 1.87 -3.67
N ASN A 94 13.66 1.82 -2.54
CA ASN A 94 14.16 1.16 -1.33
C ASN A 94 14.37 -0.34 -1.53
N LYS A 95 13.46 -1.01 -2.24
CA LYS A 95 13.59 -2.44 -2.55
C LYS A 95 14.78 -2.75 -3.45
N THR A 96 15.10 -1.83 -4.36
CA THR A 96 16.21 -1.95 -5.32
C THR A 96 17.54 -1.40 -4.81
N SER A 97 17.54 -0.67 -3.69
CA SER A 97 18.74 -0.11 -3.04
C SER A 97 19.83 -1.16 -2.76
N LEU A 98 19.46 -2.39 -2.36
CA LEU A 98 20.41 -3.49 -2.19
C LEU A 98 21.16 -3.78 -3.49
N ASN A 99 20.44 -3.83 -4.60
CA ASN A 99 21.01 -4.20 -5.89
C ASN A 99 21.99 -3.12 -6.36
N PHE A 100 21.63 -1.85 -6.19
CA PHE A 100 22.53 -0.72 -6.46
C PHE A 100 23.78 -0.76 -5.58
N ALA A 101 23.62 -0.92 -4.26
CA ALA A 101 24.75 -1.03 -3.34
C ALA A 101 25.64 -2.25 -3.63
N SER A 102 25.06 -3.37 -4.09
CA SER A 102 25.80 -4.59 -4.45
C SER A 102 26.64 -4.49 -5.73
N ALA A 103 26.41 -3.45 -6.54
CA ALA A 103 27.25 -3.13 -7.68
C ALA A 103 28.58 -2.46 -7.26
N TYR A 104 28.66 -1.97 -6.02
CA TYR A 104 29.86 -1.42 -5.39
C TYR A 104 30.41 -2.39 -4.33
N ASP A 105 31.29 -1.90 -3.45
CA ASP A 105 32.08 -2.70 -2.51
C ASP A 105 31.28 -3.35 -1.35
N LEU A 106 29.95 -3.20 -1.31
CA LEU A 106 29.08 -3.79 -0.27
C LEU A 106 29.34 -5.30 -0.06
N ARG A 107 29.62 -6.02 -1.16
CA ARG A 107 29.84 -7.47 -1.10
C ARG A 107 31.14 -7.85 -0.42
N GLU A 108 32.17 -7.05 -0.62
CA GLU A 108 33.51 -7.27 -0.07
C GLU A 108 33.53 -6.85 1.40
N ASP A 109 32.96 -5.68 1.72
CA ASP A 109 32.93 -5.13 3.08
C ASP A 109 32.14 -5.99 4.09
N LEU A 110 31.02 -6.59 3.67
CA LEU A 110 30.16 -7.40 4.56
C LEU A 110 30.30 -8.92 4.33
N GLY A 111 31.20 -9.35 3.43
CA GLY A 111 31.38 -10.76 3.09
C GLY A 111 30.13 -11.42 2.49
N LEU A 112 29.30 -10.66 1.77
CA LEU A 112 28.05 -11.10 1.13
C LEU A 112 28.37 -11.86 -0.18
N SER A 113 28.95 -13.05 -0.06
CA SER A 113 29.24 -13.93 -1.20
C SER A 113 28.14 -14.97 -1.43
N GLY A 114 27.82 -15.23 -2.71
CA GLY A 114 26.92 -16.29 -3.16
C GLY A 114 25.57 -16.31 -2.45
N HIS A 115 25.33 -17.38 -1.69
CA HIS A 115 24.07 -17.65 -1.00
C HIS A 115 23.71 -16.59 0.07
N ARG A 116 24.70 -15.98 0.72
CA ARG A 116 24.47 -14.97 1.76
C ARG A 116 23.79 -13.72 1.20
N PHE A 117 24.17 -13.29 0.00
CA PHE A 117 23.52 -12.17 -0.69
C PHE A 117 22.06 -12.50 -1.02
N ALA A 118 21.79 -13.69 -1.55
CA ALA A 118 20.43 -14.11 -1.87
C ALA A 118 19.51 -14.12 -0.62
N TRP A 119 20.00 -14.63 0.51
CA TRP A 119 19.26 -14.57 1.77
C TRP A 119 19.02 -13.15 2.28
N SER A 120 19.96 -12.23 2.06
CA SER A 120 19.80 -10.82 2.44
C SER A 120 18.71 -10.08 1.64
N ALA A 121 18.42 -10.53 0.43
CA ALA A 121 17.29 -10.07 -0.37
C ALA A 121 15.99 -10.80 0.01
N ALA A 122 16.07 -12.10 0.27
CA ALA A 122 14.90 -12.92 0.61
C ALA A 122 14.30 -12.57 1.97
N ILE A 123 15.12 -12.30 3.00
CA ILE A 123 14.68 -12.03 4.37
C ILE A 123 13.74 -10.81 4.47
N PHE A 124 13.91 -9.84 3.57
CA PHE A 124 13.00 -8.71 3.43
C PHE A 124 11.56 -9.17 3.11
N ASN A 125 11.40 -10.13 2.20
CA ASN A 125 10.07 -10.64 1.83
C ASN A 125 9.44 -11.45 2.97
N PHE A 126 10.24 -12.12 3.80
CA PHE A 126 9.75 -12.79 5.02
C PHE A 126 9.24 -11.78 6.06
N GLY A 127 9.97 -10.69 6.29
CA GLY A 127 9.51 -9.59 7.15
C GLY A 127 8.23 -8.95 6.63
N PHE A 128 8.15 -8.76 5.31
CA PHE A 128 6.96 -8.24 4.63
C PHE A 128 5.75 -9.18 4.83
N LEU A 129 5.93 -10.48 4.63
CA LEU A 129 4.87 -11.48 4.80
C LEU A 129 4.37 -11.52 6.25
N PHE A 130 5.28 -11.50 7.22
CA PHE A 130 4.94 -11.54 8.64
C PHE A 130 4.07 -10.34 9.05
N TRP A 131 4.41 -9.13 8.59
CA TRP A 131 3.69 -7.92 8.98
C TRP A 131 2.48 -7.58 8.10
N SER A 132 2.34 -8.21 6.93
CA SER A 132 1.23 -8.00 6.01
C SER A 132 -0.14 -8.32 6.64
N LEU A 133 -0.26 -9.38 7.45
CA LEU A 133 -1.52 -9.70 8.13
C LEU A 133 -1.83 -8.70 9.28
N PRO A 134 -0.91 -8.45 10.23
CA PRO A 134 -1.12 -7.44 11.27
C PRO A 134 -1.48 -6.06 10.73
N THR A 135 -0.74 -5.56 9.74
CA THR A 135 -0.96 -4.20 9.24
C THR A 135 -2.34 -4.04 8.61
N ASN A 136 -2.86 -5.05 7.90
CA ASN A 136 -4.20 -4.99 7.31
C ASN A 136 -5.30 -4.89 8.38
N LEU A 137 -5.11 -5.54 9.54
CA LEU A 137 -6.03 -5.42 10.67
C LEU A 137 -5.92 -4.07 11.41
N ILE A 138 -4.71 -3.51 11.46
CA ILE A 138 -4.45 -2.23 12.14
C ILE A 138 -5.00 -1.06 11.31
N ILE A 139 -4.80 -1.05 9.98
CA ILE A 139 -5.26 -0.01 9.04
C ILE A 139 -6.78 0.25 9.16
N GLN A 140 -7.55 -0.78 9.51
CA GLN A 140 -8.99 -0.63 9.72
C GLN A 140 -9.34 0.19 10.97
N ARG A 141 -8.48 0.20 12.00
CA ARG A 141 -8.73 0.85 13.30
C ARG A 141 -8.03 2.18 13.50
N VAL A 142 -6.95 2.44 12.76
CA VAL A 142 -6.13 3.65 12.93
C VAL A 142 -6.44 4.71 11.86
N PRO A 143 -6.17 5.99 12.15
CA PRO A 143 -6.14 7.04 11.14
C PRO A 143 -5.05 6.73 10.10
N ILE A 144 -5.47 6.53 8.84
CA ILE A 144 -4.62 5.96 7.79
C ILE A 144 -3.52 6.94 7.37
N GLY A 145 -3.78 8.25 7.39
CA GLY A 145 -2.80 9.29 7.03
C GLY A 145 -1.57 9.27 7.94
N ARG A 146 -1.79 9.44 9.25
CA ARG A 146 -0.73 9.35 10.28
C ARG A 146 -0.05 8.00 10.31
N TYR A 147 -0.82 6.91 10.20
CA TYR A 147 -0.26 5.57 10.18
C TYR A 147 0.72 5.38 9.02
N THR A 148 0.33 5.78 7.81
CA THR A 148 1.18 5.68 6.61
C THR A 148 2.42 6.54 6.76
N GLY A 149 2.27 7.78 7.23
CA GLY A 149 3.40 8.69 7.43
C GLY A 149 4.41 8.21 8.49
N LEU A 150 3.94 7.66 9.62
CA LEU A 150 4.80 7.05 10.63
C LEU A 150 5.55 5.83 10.08
N HIS A 151 4.89 5.00 9.26
CA HIS A 151 5.54 3.90 8.56
C HIS A 151 6.61 4.40 7.58
N ILE A 152 6.35 5.48 6.83
CA ILE A 152 7.34 6.13 5.95
C ILE A 152 8.57 6.55 6.75
N LEU A 153 8.39 7.23 7.88
CA LEU A 153 9.50 7.65 8.72
C LEU A 153 10.28 6.48 9.31
N LEU A 154 9.58 5.44 9.78
CA LEU A 154 10.20 4.26 10.36
C LEU A 154 11.06 3.51 9.34
N TRP A 155 10.56 3.28 8.12
CA TRP A 155 11.38 2.64 7.09
C TRP A 155 12.56 3.53 6.70
N SER A 156 12.38 4.85 6.66
CA SER A 156 13.42 5.79 6.23
C SER A 156 14.60 5.75 7.20
N LEU A 157 14.27 5.73 8.49
CA LEU A 157 15.24 5.55 9.56
C LEU A 157 15.97 4.20 9.43
N LEU A 158 15.23 3.12 9.20
CA LEU A 158 15.83 1.80 9.00
C LEU A 158 16.81 1.79 7.82
N ILE A 159 16.49 2.44 6.71
CA ILE A 159 17.39 2.58 5.55
C ILE A 159 18.66 3.33 5.92
N CYS A 160 18.56 4.47 6.63
CA CYS A 160 19.74 5.18 7.13
C CYS A 160 20.61 4.28 8.04
N LEU A 161 19.99 3.45 8.87
CA LEU A 161 20.70 2.49 9.73
C LEU A 161 21.46 1.42 8.93
N HIS A 162 21.07 1.10 7.69
CA HIS A 162 21.81 0.15 6.85
C HIS A 162 23.22 0.65 6.52
N ALA A 163 23.44 1.97 6.46
CA ALA A 163 24.78 2.53 6.24
C ALA A 163 25.76 2.21 7.38
N VAL A 164 25.25 1.93 8.59
CA VAL A 164 26.09 1.64 9.77
C VAL A 164 26.32 0.13 9.96
N ALA A 165 25.68 -0.71 9.14
CA ALA A 165 25.79 -2.16 9.26
C ALA A 165 27.22 -2.64 8.92
N ARG A 166 27.90 -3.26 9.90
CA ARG A 166 29.26 -3.80 9.75
C ARG A 166 29.31 -5.32 9.55
N ASN A 167 28.21 -6.02 9.80
CA ASN A 167 28.16 -7.48 9.84
C ASN A 167 27.00 -8.02 9.02
N TYR A 168 27.16 -9.24 8.49
CA TYR A 168 26.10 -9.98 7.77
C TYR A 168 24.81 -10.10 8.59
N ALA A 169 24.91 -10.47 9.87
CA ALA A 169 23.75 -10.61 10.76
C ALA A 169 23.02 -9.27 10.99
N GLY A 170 23.76 -8.17 11.12
CA GLY A 170 23.17 -6.83 11.25
C GLY A 170 22.41 -6.43 10.00
N MET A 171 22.98 -6.71 8.82
CA MET A 171 22.33 -6.45 7.54
C MET A 171 21.05 -7.30 7.36
N LEU A 172 21.05 -8.56 7.79
CA LEU A 172 19.87 -9.42 7.78
C LEU A 172 18.76 -8.89 8.69
N ALA A 173 19.10 -8.51 9.93
CA ALA A 173 18.13 -7.98 10.90
C ALA A 173 17.50 -6.69 10.39
N LEU A 174 18.32 -5.73 9.92
CA LEU A 174 17.82 -4.46 9.38
C LEU A 174 16.91 -4.68 8.17
N ARG A 175 17.23 -5.65 7.30
CA ARG A 175 16.38 -6.01 6.16
C ARG A 175 15.05 -6.63 6.56
N PHE A 176 15.04 -7.46 7.59
CA PHE A 176 13.82 -8.06 8.12
C PHE A 176 12.89 -6.97 8.67
N PHE A 177 13.40 -6.08 9.52
CA PHE A 177 12.62 -4.97 10.07
C PHE A 177 12.18 -3.98 9.00
N LEU A 178 13.01 -3.75 7.98
CA LEU A 178 12.62 -2.92 6.83
C LEU A 178 11.42 -3.53 6.10
N GLY A 179 11.43 -4.85 5.86
CA GLY A 179 10.29 -5.55 5.28
C GLY A 179 9.01 -5.43 6.11
N MET A 180 9.12 -5.50 7.43
CA MET A 180 7.98 -5.28 8.33
C MET A 180 7.43 -3.85 8.22
N ALA A 181 8.30 -2.84 8.25
CA ALA A 181 7.90 -1.44 8.11
C ALA A 181 7.26 -1.15 6.75
N GLU A 182 7.69 -1.83 5.68
CA GLU A 182 7.19 -1.59 4.33
C GLU A 182 5.85 -2.29 4.03
N ALA A 183 5.50 -3.33 4.77
CA ALA A 183 4.30 -4.16 4.50
C ALA A 183 2.98 -3.38 4.52
N GLY A 184 2.90 -2.31 5.31
CA GLY A 184 1.68 -1.53 5.50
C GLY A 184 1.37 -0.52 4.40
N ILE A 185 2.31 -0.22 3.50
CA ILE A 185 2.18 0.93 2.59
C ILE A 185 1.14 0.68 1.52
N ALA A 186 1.29 -0.42 0.79
CA ALA A 186 0.41 -0.76 -0.33
C ALA A 186 -1.08 -0.79 0.10
N PRO A 187 -1.48 -1.49 1.18
CA PRO A 187 -2.86 -1.44 1.63
C PRO A 187 -3.25 -0.05 2.14
N SER A 188 -2.35 0.70 2.78
CA SER A 188 -2.69 2.05 3.26
C SER A 188 -2.93 3.03 2.12
N CYS A 189 -2.08 3.03 1.08
CA CYS A 189 -2.28 3.84 -0.12
C CYS A 189 -3.56 3.46 -0.86
N MET A 190 -3.90 2.16 -0.92
CA MET A 190 -5.18 1.69 -1.46
C MET A 190 -6.37 2.25 -0.70
N ASN A 191 -6.31 2.23 0.63
CA ASN A 191 -7.36 2.81 1.45
C ASN A 191 -7.44 4.33 1.27
N ILE A 192 -6.31 5.05 1.20
CA ILE A 192 -6.29 6.50 0.94
C ILE A 192 -6.96 6.82 -0.39
N ILE A 193 -6.59 6.15 -1.49
CA ILE A 193 -7.23 6.39 -2.79
C ILE A 193 -8.73 6.05 -2.74
N SER A 194 -9.10 4.94 -2.10
CA SER A 194 -10.51 4.53 -1.96
C SER A 194 -11.34 5.52 -1.13
N MET A 195 -10.72 6.31 -0.26
CA MET A 195 -11.41 7.37 0.50
C MET A 195 -11.71 8.61 -0.32
N TRP A 196 -10.94 8.89 -1.38
CA TRP A 196 -11.04 10.12 -2.18
C TRP A 196 -11.72 9.92 -3.54
N PHE A 197 -11.73 8.67 -4.01
CA PHE A 197 -12.10 8.34 -5.38
C PHE A 197 -13.15 7.23 -5.43
N THR A 198 -13.96 7.23 -6.49
CA THR A 198 -14.99 6.21 -6.68
C THR A 198 -14.40 4.88 -7.14
N ARG A 199 -15.18 3.79 -6.95
CA ARG A 199 -14.75 2.42 -7.27
C ARG A 199 -14.35 2.25 -8.74
N SER A 200 -15.01 2.97 -9.65
CA SER A 200 -14.73 2.93 -11.09
C SER A 200 -13.42 3.60 -11.48
N GLU A 201 -12.99 4.63 -10.75
CA GLU A 201 -11.82 5.44 -11.11
C GLU A 201 -10.60 5.21 -10.17
N THR A 202 -10.76 4.40 -9.12
CA THR A 202 -9.66 3.89 -8.26
C THR A 202 -8.60 3.07 -9.02
N PRO A 203 -8.97 2.08 -9.88
CA PRO A 203 -7.97 1.23 -10.55
C PRO A 203 -7.05 2.01 -11.48
N LEU A 204 -7.59 2.94 -12.26
CA LEU A 204 -6.81 3.74 -13.21
C LEU A 204 -5.76 4.60 -12.51
N ARG A 205 -6.12 5.22 -11.38
CA ARG A 205 -5.20 6.03 -10.58
C ARG A 205 -4.11 5.20 -9.91
N MET A 206 -4.46 4.01 -9.46
CA MET A 206 -3.47 3.06 -8.96
C MET A 206 -2.48 2.63 -10.05
N CYS A 207 -2.95 2.36 -11.26
CA CYS A 207 -2.06 2.06 -12.39
C CYS A 207 -1.12 3.23 -12.71
N ILE A 208 -1.61 4.48 -12.68
CA ILE A 208 -0.77 5.68 -12.88
C ILE A 208 0.29 5.78 -11.77
N SER A 209 -0.10 5.61 -10.50
CA SER A 209 0.84 5.64 -9.37
C SER A 209 1.88 4.53 -9.47
N LEU A 210 1.50 3.33 -9.91
CA LEU A 210 2.42 2.20 -10.14
C LEU A 210 3.36 2.45 -11.32
N ALA A 211 2.89 3.09 -12.40
CA ALA A 211 3.72 3.43 -13.56
C ALA A 211 4.88 4.37 -13.18
N PHE A 212 4.66 5.25 -12.19
CA PHE A 212 5.67 6.16 -11.68
C PHE A 212 6.89 5.43 -11.06
N ASN A 213 6.74 4.16 -10.64
CA ASN A 213 7.86 3.36 -10.13
C ASN A 213 8.99 3.20 -11.14
N GLY A 214 8.66 3.07 -12.42
CA GLY A 214 9.66 2.96 -13.48
C GLY A 214 10.45 4.26 -13.64
N LEU A 215 9.76 5.41 -13.60
CA LEU A 215 10.42 6.72 -13.67
C LEU A 215 11.30 6.96 -12.45
N ALA A 216 10.80 6.66 -11.25
CA ALA A 216 11.57 6.73 -10.01
C ALA A 216 12.82 5.84 -10.06
N TYR A 217 12.71 4.64 -10.65
CA TYR A 217 13.85 3.74 -10.83
C TYR A 217 14.93 4.32 -11.76
N ILE A 218 14.54 4.96 -12.86
CA ILE A 218 15.48 5.62 -13.78
C ILE A 218 16.24 6.72 -13.04
N VAL A 219 15.51 7.61 -12.34
CA VAL A 219 16.12 8.69 -11.55
C VAL A 219 17.04 8.13 -10.47
N ALA A 220 16.59 7.08 -9.75
CA ALA A 220 17.40 6.42 -8.73
C ALA A 220 18.70 5.85 -9.31
N SER A 221 18.64 5.17 -10.46
CA SER A 221 19.81 4.59 -11.11
C SER A 221 20.84 5.65 -11.51
N LEU A 222 20.40 6.82 -11.98
CA LEU A 222 21.26 7.94 -12.32
C LEU A 222 21.92 8.54 -11.06
N VAL A 223 21.13 8.71 -9.99
CA VAL A 223 21.66 9.19 -8.69
C VAL A 223 22.68 8.20 -8.13
N SER A 224 22.39 6.89 -8.17
CA SER A 224 23.34 5.85 -7.73
C SER A 224 24.63 5.91 -8.53
N TYR A 225 24.54 6.06 -9.85
CA TYR A 225 25.72 6.19 -10.72
C TYR A 225 26.56 7.40 -10.33
N GLY A 226 25.93 8.56 -10.10
CA GLY A 226 26.62 9.78 -9.65
C GLY A 226 27.31 9.60 -8.30
N LEU A 227 26.63 9.02 -7.32
CA LEU A 227 27.18 8.76 -5.99
C LEU A 227 28.35 7.76 -6.01
N GLY A 228 28.32 6.82 -6.95
CA GLY A 228 29.42 5.87 -7.16
C GLY A 228 30.73 6.49 -7.66
N HIS A 229 30.70 7.69 -8.24
CA HIS A 229 31.88 8.40 -8.74
C HIS A 229 32.44 9.42 -7.74
N VAL A 230 31.82 9.54 -6.56
CA VAL A 230 32.30 10.43 -5.50
C VAL A 230 33.47 9.76 -4.78
N THR A 231 34.69 10.13 -5.15
CA THR A 231 35.95 9.58 -4.59
C THR A 231 36.43 10.27 -3.32
N GLU A 232 35.91 11.47 -2.99
CA GLU A 232 36.37 12.28 -1.84
C GLU A 232 35.48 12.17 -0.58
N ALA A 233 34.53 11.22 -0.54
CA ALA A 233 33.69 11.04 0.63
C ALA A 233 34.41 10.28 1.74
N ALA A 234 34.25 10.70 2.99
CA ALA A 234 34.75 10.00 4.20
C ALA A 234 34.07 8.64 4.46
N VAL A 235 33.16 8.22 3.59
CA VAL A 235 32.21 7.13 3.76
C VAL A 235 32.21 6.31 2.47
N THR A 236 32.07 4.98 2.54
CA THR A 236 32.11 4.13 1.34
C THR A 236 30.94 4.45 0.40
N PRO A 237 31.10 4.30 -0.93
CA PRO A 237 30.05 4.67 -1.90
C PRO A 237 28.70 4.00 -1.64
N TRP A 238 28.71 2.74 -1.17
CA TRP A 238 27.47 2.01 -0.86
C TRP A 238 26.74 2.56 0.37
N GLN A 239 27.47 3.02 1.38
CA GLN A 239 26.90 3.64 2.58
C GLN A 239 26.28 5.01 2.23
N LEU A 240 26.92 5.75 1.33
CA LEU A 240 26.40 7.03 0.83
C LEU A 240 25.07 6.85 0.09
N ILE A 241 24.91 5.78 -0.69
CA ILE A 241 23.65 5.44 -1.38
C ILE A 241 22.52 5.19 -0.36
N PHE A 242 22.77 4.41 0.70
CA PHE A 242 21.74 4.20 1.73
C PHE A 242 21.41 5.48 2.50
N LEU A 243 22.40 6.30 2.82
CA LEU A 243 22.18 7.55 3.56
C LEU A 243 21.39 8.57 2.75
N THR A 244 21.74 8.75 1.47
CA THR A 244 21.05 9.68 0.56
C THR A 244 19.60 9.25 0.30
N TYR A 245 19.39 7.97 0.00
CA TYR A 245 18.04 7.45 -0.19
C TYR A 245 17.21 7.47 1.09
N GLY A 246 17.79 7.04 2.23
CA GLY A 246 17.11 7.10 3.52
C GLY A 246 16.74 8.53 3.91
N GLY A 247 17.64 9.49 3.69
CA GLY A 247 17.39 10.92 3.92
C GLY A 247 16.29 11.49 3.03
N LEU A 248 16.31 11.20 1.72
CA LEU A 248 15.27 11.61 0.78
C LEU A 248 13.89 11.06 1.20
N ASN A 249 13.84 9.79 1.57
CA ASN A 249 12.62 9.16 2.07
C ASN A 249 12.15 9.78 3.39
N PHE A 250 13.07 10.14 4.28
CA PHE A 250 12.72 10.76 5.56
C PHE A 250 12.08 12.13 5.37
N VAL A 251 12.68 12.97 4.52
CA VAL A 251 12.10 14.28 4.15
C VAL A 251 10.71 14.08 3.52
N TRP A 252 10.58 13.12 2.61
CA TRP A 252 9.28 12.81 2.01
C TRP A 252 8.25 12.34 3.04
N GLY A 253 8.65 11.52 4.04
CA GLY A 253 7.75 11.09 5.12
C GLY A 253 7.23 12.24 5.98
N VAL A 254 8.07 13.24 6.26
CA VAL A 254 7.65 14.46 6.95
C VAL A 254 6.66 15.24 6.09
N VAL A 255 6.96 15.43 4.80
CA VAL A 255 6.04 16.10 3.86
C VAL A 255 4.71 15.35 3.78
N PHE A 256 4.74 14.02 3.69
CA PHE A 256 3.55 13.18 3.65
C PHE A 256 2.69 13.35 4.90
N LEU A 257 3.28 13.38 6.09
CA LEU A 257 2.55 13.60 7.35
C LEU A 257 1.90 14.98 7.43
N LEU A 258 2.52 16.00 6.82
CA LEU A 258 1.98 17.36 6.82
C LEU A 258 0.89 17.56 5.76
N LEU A 259 1.01 16.89 4.60
CA LEU A 259 0.10 17.09 3.47
C LEU A 259 -1.11 16.15 3.48
N VAL A 260 -0.99 14.93 4.01
CA VAL A 260 -2.07 13.93 3.96
C VAL A 260 -3.01 14.06 5.16
N PRO A 261 -4.27 14.47 4.94
CA PRO A 261 -5.26 14.48 6.01
C PRO A 261 -5.78 13.06 6.29
N ASP A 262 -6.10 12.80 7.56
CA ASP A 262 -6.61 11.51 8.02
C ASP A 262 -8.05 11.21 7.56
N GLN A 263 -8.82 12.25 7.25
CA GLN A 263 -10.22 12.18 6.82
C GLN A 263 -10.52 13.29 5.80
N PRO A 264 -11.50 13.09 4.90
CA PRO A 264 -11.90 14.11 3.95
C PRO A 264 -12.41 15.40 4.62
N ALA A 265 -13.02 15.29 5.80
CA ALA A 265 -13.45 16.42 6.63
C ALA A 265 -12.28 17.33 7.08
N ASN A 266 -11.13 16.73 7.41
CA ASN A 266 -9.95 17.45 7.91
C ASN A 266 -8.98 17.88 6.80
N ALA A 267 -9.40 17.82 5.54
CA ALA A 267 -8.53 18.18 4.43
C ALA A 267 -8.27 19.69 4.37
N ARG A 268 -7.03 20.10 4.66
CA ARG A 268 -6.63 21.51 4.67
C ARG A 268 -6.54 22.14 3.28
N PHE A 269 -6.47 21.32 2.23
CA PHE A 269 -6.29 21.77 0.84
C PHE A 269 -7.62 21.99 0.08
N LEU A 270 -8.77 21.65 0.68
CA LEU A 270 -10.11 21.81 0.11
C LEU A 270 -10.88 22.90 0.85
N SER A 271 -11.63 23.72 0.13
CA SER A 271 -12.62 24.63 0.72
C SER A 271 -13.79 23.83 1.30
N HIS A 272 -14.60 24.46 2.17
CA HIS A 272 -15.77 23.80 2.77
C HIS A 272 -16.72 23.22 1.72
N GLU A 273 -17.02 24.00 0.67
CA GLU A 273 -17.87 23.54 -0.43
C GLU A 273 -17.24 22.40 -1.24
N GLU A 274 -15.93 22.41 -1.47
CA GLU A 274 -15.25 21.32 -2.18
C GLU A 274 -15.23 20.03 -1.35
N LYS A 275 -15.18 20.13 -0.01
CA LYS A 275 -15.29 18.98 0.89
C LYS A 275 -16.67 18.34 0.81
N LEU A 276 -17.74 19.13 0.77
CA LEU A 276 -19.11 18.63 0.59
C LEU A 276 -19.24 17.81 -0.70
N VAL A 277 -18.70 18.33 -1.81
CA VAL A 277 -18.67 17.61 -3.09
C VAL A 277 -17.84 16.32 -3.00
N ALA A 278 -16.68 16.35 -2.33
CA ALA A 278 -15.85 15.14 -2.16
C ALA A 278 -16.55 14.05 -1.33
N VAL A 279 -17.25 14.44 -0.25
CA VAL A 279 -18.05 13.53 0.58
C VAL A 279 -19.25 12.98 -0.20
N TRP A 280 -19.97 13.82 -0.96
CA TRP A 280 -21.07 13.39 -1.83
C TRP A 280 -20.64 12.32 -2.84
N ARG A 281 -19.48 12.53 -3.49
CA ARG A 281 -18.96 11.58 -4.48
C ARG A 281 -18.57 10.24 -3.87
N THR A 282 -18.03 10.28 -2.65
CA THR A 282 -17.51 9.09 -1.99
C THR A 282 -18.61 8.29 -1.30
N SER A 283 -19.66 8.95 -0.80
CA SER A 283 -20.85 8.31 -0.22
C SER A 283 -21.61 7.44 -1.22
N LYS A 284 -21.63 7.83 -2.51
CA LYS A 284 -22.19 7.01 -3.59
C LYS A 284 -21.53 5.63 -3.76
N ASN A 285 -20.34 5.39 -3.20
CA ASN A 285 -19.65 4.11 -3.40
C ASN A 285 -20.14 2.97 -2.50
N LEU A 286 -21.06 3.21 -1.56
CA LEU A 286 -21.58 2.16 -0.65
C LEU A 286 -20.49 1.30 0.00
N VAL A 287 -19.26 1.82 0.11
CA VAL A 287 -18.18 1.18 0.87
C VAL A 287 -18.62 1.32 2.31
N GLY A 288 -19.08 0.23 2.90
CA GLY A 288 -19.75 0.22 4.19
C GLY A 288 -19.03 1.11 5.21
N ILE A 289 -19.82 1.86 5.98
CA ILE A 289 -19.33 2.68 7.10
C ILE A 289 -18.32 1.83 7.87
N LYS A 290 -17.08 2.33 7.99
CA LYS A 290 -15.92 1.60 8.50
C LYS A 290 -16.28 0.98 9.86
N ASN A 291 -16.68 -0.28 9.88
CA ASN A 291 -17.05 -0.98 11.10
C ASN A 291 -15.76 -1.47 11.76
N PRO A 292 -15.39 -0.96 12.95
CA PRO A 292 -14.14 -1.33 13.60
C PRO A 292 -14.18 -2.76 14.20
N HIS A 293 -15.35 -3.40 14.19
CA HIS A 293 -15.57 -4.74 14.73
C HIS A 293 -15.20 -5.82 13.70
N PHE A 294 -14.22 -6.64 14.07
CA PHE A 294 -13.83 -7.80 13.27
C PHE A 294 -14.85 -8.93 13.44
N ASN A 295 -15.60 -9.24 12.37
CA ASN A 295 -16.54 -10.33 12.39
C ASN A 295 -15.88 -11.64 11.96
N ARG A 296 -15.66 -12.56 12.91
CA ARG A 296 -15.08 -13.88 12.64
C ARG A 296 -15.89 -14.70 11.63
N LYS A 297 -17.22 -14.50 11.56
CA LYS A 297 -18.08 -15.21 10.60
C LYS A 297 -17.73 -14.83 9.16
N GLN A 298 -17.50 -13.54 8.89
CA GLN A 298 -17.08 -13.05 7.57
C GLN A 298 -15.69 -13.56 7.18
N ALA A 299 -14.78 -13.69 8.15
CA ALA A 299 -13.46 -14.25 7.89
C ALA A 299 -13.55 -15.72 7.46
N VAL A 300 -14.34 -16.55 8.15
CA VAL A 300 -14.55 -17.96 7.79
C VAL A 300 -15.25 -18.09 6.45
N GLU A 301 -16.26 -17.27 6.17
CA GLU A 301 -16.94 -17.22 4.88
C GLU A 301 -15.98 -16.87 3.73
N ALA A 302 -15.10 -15.88 3.93
CA ALA A 302 -14.07 -15.52 2.95
C ALA A 302 -13.06 -16.64 2.70
N PHE A 303 -12.73 -17.47 3.70
CA PHE A 303 -11.88 -18.65 3.52
C PHE A 303 -12.58 -19.80 2.78
N CYS A 304 -13.91 -19.87 2.82
CA CYS A 304 -14.68 -20.88 2.11
C CYS A 304 -15.10 -20.45 0.69
N ASP A 305 -15.03 -19.16 0.36
CA ASP A 305 -15.39 -18.66 -0.97
C ASP A 305 -14.31 -18.97 -2.03
N VAL A 306 -14.70 -19.74 -3.04
CA VAL A 306 -13.84 -20.09 -4.18
C VAL A 306 -13.33 -18.86 -4.94
N LYS A 307 -14.10 -17.76 -4.99
CA LYS A 307 -13.71 -16.53 -5.68
C LYS A 307 -12.51 -15.85 -5.02
N VAL A 308 -12.41 -15.95 -3.69
CA VAL A 308 -11.25 -15.43 -2.93
C VAL A 308 -10.00 -16.24 -3.24
N TRP A 309 -10.12 -17.57 -3.35
CA TRP A 309 -8.99 -18.42 -3.75
C TRP A 309 -8.55 -18.19 -5.20
N LEU A 310 -9.50 -18.02 -6.12
CA LEU A 310 -9.20 -17.70 -7.52
C LEU A 310 -8.45 -16.36 -7.66
N THR A 311 -8.91 -15.33 -6.94
CA THR A 311 -8.22 -14.02 -6.93
C THR A 311 -6.85 -14.08 -6.25
N THR A 312 -6.70 -14.91 -5.22
CA THR A 312 -5.42 -15.16 -4.55
C THR A 312 -4.42 -15.84 -5.49
N ILE A 313 -4.83 -16.91 -6.18
CA ILE A 313 -3.97 -17.62 -7.15
C ILE A 313 -3.58 -16.68 -8.30
N LEU A 314 -4.53 -15.91 -8.81
CA LEU A 314 -4.29 -14.94 -9.89
C LEU A 314 -3.31 -13.84 -9.46
N GLY A 315 -3.33 -13.39 -8.20
CA GLY A 315 -2.36 -12.43 -7.68
C GLY A 315 -0.98 -13.04 -7.37
N LEU A 316 -0.95 -14.31 -6.96
CA LEU A 316 0.26 -15.02 -6.58
C LEU A 316 1.15 -15.34 -7.79
N ALA A 317 0.55 -15.68 -8.94
CA ALA A 317 1.30 -15.99 -10.16
C ALA A 317 2.18 -14.82 -10.67
N PRO A 318 1.67 -13.58 -10.86
CA PRO A 318 2.50 -12.42 -11.17
C PRO A 318 3.53 -12.11 -10.09
N GLY A 319 3.18 -12.31 -8.81
CA GLY A 319 4.07 -12.07 -7.68
C GLY A 319 5.32 -12.96 -7.71
N ILE A 320 5.16 -14.24 -8.02
CA ILE A 320 6.29 -15.19 -8.17
C ILE A 320 7.19 -14.77 -9.33
N ILE A 321 6.59 -14.43 -10.49
CA ILE A 321 7.34 -14.04 -11.68
C ILE A 321 8.15 -12.76 -11.41
N LEU A 322 7.49 -11.73 -10.88
CA LEU A 322 8.13 -10.45 -10.59
C LEU A 322 9.22 -10.62 -9.52
N GLY A 323 8.92 -11.31 -8.42
CA GLY A 323 9.88 -11.56 -7.35
C GLY A 323 11.11 -12.33 -7.82
N GLY A 324 10.92 -13.35 -8.67
CA GLY A 324 12.02 -14.10 -9.27
C GLY A 324 12.87 -13.23 -10.19
N VAL A 325 12.25 -12.49 -11.10
CA VAL A 325 12.98 -11.65 -12.07
C VAL A 325 13.74 -10.53 -11.35
N THR A 326 13.10 -9.78 -10.45
CA THR A 326 13.71 -8.59 -9.84
C THR A 326 14.86 -8.94 -8.87
N ASN A 327 14.76 -10.02 -8.09
CA ASN A 327 15.82 -10.40 -7.16
C ASN A 327 17.00 -11.09 -7.84
N PHE A 328 16.76 -11.85 -8.93
CA PHE A 328 17.79 -12.65 -9.59
C PHE A 328 18.27 -12.08 -10.92
N MET A 329 17.80 -10.90 -11.36
CA MET A 329 18.18 -10.28 -12.63
C MET A 329 19.71 -10.24 -12.83
N THR A 330 20.46 -9.77 -11.83
CA THR A 330 21.92 -9.63 -11.93
C THR A 330 22.63 -10.99 -12.00
N SER A 331 22.11 -12.01 -11.33
CA SER A 331 22.61 -13.39 -11.41
C SER A 331 22.30 -14.01 -12.79
N LEU A 332 21.09 -13.79 -13.31
CA LEU A 332 20.66 -14.27 -14.62
C LEU A 332 21.50 -13.65 -15.76
N ILE A 333 21.80 -12.35 -15.68
CA ILE A 333 22.65 -11.66 -16.65
C ILE A 333 24.07 -12.22 -16.63
N LYS A 334 24.65 -12.46 -15.44
CA LYS A 334 25.98 -13.10 -15.32
C LYS A 334 26.00 -14.50 -15.90
N VAL A 335 24.98 -15.32 -15.63
CA VAL A 335 24.87 -16.67 -16.22
C VAL A 335 24.78 -16.60 -17.74
N ARG A 336 24.01 -15.66 -18.29
CA ARG A 336 23.91 -15.47 -19.75
C ARG A 336 25.20 -14.95 -20.38
N MET A 337 25.91 -14.03 -19.73
CA MET A 337 27.24 -13.59 -20.19
C MET A 337 28.27 -14.72 -20.12
N LEU A 338 28.27 -15.54 -19.07
CA LEU A 338 29.16 -16.69 -18.94
C LEU A 338 28.87 -17.77 -20.00
N LEU A 339 27.58 -18.05 -20.26
CA LEU A 339 27.15 -18.95 -21.34
C LEU A 339 27.50 -18.41 -22.73
N ASN A 340 27.42 -17.09 -22.93
CA ASN A 340 27.84 -16.49 -24.20
C ASN A 340 29.37 -16.55 -24.34
N ARG A 341 30.11 -16.26 -23.27
CA ARG A 341 31.58 -16.32 -23.25
C ARG A 341 32.09 -17.74 -23.51
N THR A 342 31.48 -18.78 -22.95
CA THR A 342 31.84 -20.18 -23.25
C THR A 342 31.50 -20.57 -24.69
N LYS A 343 30.38 -20.09 -25.26
CA LYS A 343 30.05 -20.30 -26.68
C LYS A 343 31.06 -19.64 -27.64
N TRP A 344 31.52 -18.43 -27.34
CA TRP A 344 32.56 -17.76 -28.12
C TRP A 344 33.90 -18.51 -28.08
N TRP A 345 34.31 -19.03 -26.92
CA TRP A 345 35.53 -19.84 -26.82
C TRP A 345 35.45 -21.16 -27.59
N THR A 346 34.29 -21.84 -27.60
CA THR A 346 34.11 -23.04 -28.42
C THR A 346 34.10 -22.75 -29.92
N LEU A 347 33.58 -21.59 -30.37
CA LEU A 347 33.58 -21.20 -31.78
C LEU A 347 34.96 -20.74 -32.31
N ILE A 348 35.90 -20.39 -31.42
CA ILE A 348 37.27 -20.00 -31.79
C ILE A 348 38.23 -21.21 -31.81
N LEU A 349 37.89 -22.29 -31.11
CA LEU A 349 38.70 -23.51 -31.00
C LEU A 349 38.24 -24.66 -31.92
N THR A 350 37.26 -24.43 -32.79
CA THR A 350 36.83 -25.34 -33.87
C THR A 350 36.98 -24.61 -35.20
#